data_AF-A0A7Z9AUR3-F1
#
_entry.id   AF-A0A7Z9AUR3-F1
#
_cell.length_a   1.000
_cell.length_b   1.000
_cell.length_c   1.000
_cell.angle_alpha   90.00
_cell.angle_beta   90.00
_cell.angle_gamma   90.00
#
_symmetry.space_group_name_H-M   'P 1'
#
loop_
_entity.id
_entity.type
_entity.pdbx_description
1 polymer ?
#
loop_
_entity_poly.entity_id
_entity_poly.type
_entity_poly.pdbx_seq_one_letter_code
_entity_poly.pdbx_strand_id
1 'polypeptide(L)'
;MVLFDVKKYETPEAKDVDMERTKHNVGVFLSAYLSARCRVGQPREPKVTASYSLIPPSTADHIFEAERMLIDKEEAQEEFEYLHKLFVRGYSAIQHPHKPDVTERRKKIFYDRYINGLPIYVTAQRNNTSEESVKLESNRIIIQFASSLELVTFK
;
A
#
# COMPACT_ATOMS: atom_id res chain seq x y z
N MET A 1 19.23 6.03 -27.63
CA MET A 1 18.60 6.45 -26.34
C MET A 1 18.86 5.35 -25.33
N VAL A 2 19.39 5.70 -24.15
CA VAL A 2 19.56 4.71 -23.08
C VAL A 2 18.18 4.54 -22.43
N LEU A 3 17.59 3.36 -22.59
CA LEU A 3 16.24 3.04 -22.07
C LEU A 3 16.20 2.93 -20.54
N PHE A 4 17.37 2.80 -19.90
CA PHE A 4 17.52 2.58 -18.47
C PHE A 4 18.48 3.60 -17.86
N ASP A 5 17.99 4.38 -16.90
CA ASP A 5 18.80 5.30 -16.11
C ASP A 5 18.67 4.93 -14.63
N VAL A 6 19.76 4.47 -14.02
CA VAL A 6 19.82 4.05 -12.62
C VAL A 6 19.28 5.14 -11.70
N LYS A 7 19.66 6.41 -11.95
CA LYS A 7 19.26 7.53 -11.08
C LYS A 7 17.75 7.77 -11.11
N LYS A 8 17.11 7.52 -12.25
CA LYS A 8 15.66 7.64 -12.41
C LYS A 8 14.90 6.57 -11.62
N TYR A 9 15.48 5.37 -11.48
CA TYR A 9 14.83 4.22 -10.81
C TYR A 9 15.32 4.01 -9.37
N GLU A 10 16.24 4.84 -8.88
CA GLU A 10 16.75 4.76 -7.53
C GLU A 10 15.66 5.12 -6.51
N THR A 11 15.52 4.29 -5.48
CA THR A 11 14.65 4.62 -4.34
C THR A 11 15.40 5.57 -3.41
N PRO A 12 14.85 6.75 -3.10
CA PRO A 12 15.49 7.71 -2.21
C PRO A 12 15.92 7.11 -0.87
N GLU A 13 16.98 7.66 -0.29
CA GLU A 13 17.37 7.32 1.07
C GLU A 13 16.51 8.07 2.10
N ALA A 14 16.30 7.47 3.26
CA ALA A 14 15.48 8.06 4.33
C ALA A 14 16.02 9.41 4.84
N LYS A 15 17.31 9.70 4.61
CA LYS A 15 17.95 10.96 5.00
C LYS A 15 17.50 12.14 4.13
N ASP A 16 17.18 11.89 2.86
CA ASP A 16 16.83 12.89 1.86
C ASP A 16 15.30 13.14 1.79
N VAL A 17 14.52 12.28 2.45
CA VAL A 17 13.06 12.30 2.46
C VAL A 17 12.53 12.98 3.71
N ASP A 18 11.57 13.90 3.53
CA ASP A 18 10.69 14.35 4.61
C ASP A 18 9.73 13.20 4.96
N MET A 19 10.13 12.41 5.96
CA MET A 19 9.38 11.23 6.38
C MET A 19 8.05 11.58 7.02
N GLU A 20 7.89 12.75 7.62
CA GLU A 20 6.64 13.15 8.27
C GLU A 20 5.59 13.47 7.20
N ARG A 21 5.94 14.33 6.24
CA ARG A 21 5.07 14.72 5.14
C ARG A 21 4.80 13.55 4.17
N THR A 22 5.80 12.71 3.91
CA THR A 22 5.60 11.50 3.08
C THR A 22 4.64 10.52 3.76
N LYS A 23 4.74 10.31 5.09
CA LYS A 23 3.78 9.47 5.83
C LYS A 23 2.37 10.06 5.78
N HIS A 24 2.24 11.38 5.86
CA HIS A 24 0.96 12.06 5.71
C HIS A 24 0.34 11.79 4.33
N ASN A 25 1.10 11.99 3.23
CA ASN A 25 0.62 11.75 1.87
C ASN A 25 0.17 10.29 1.66
N VAL A 26 0.95 9.32 2.16
CA VAL A 26 0.57 7.90 2.11
C VAL A 26 -0.69 7.64 2.94
N GLY A 27 -0.83 8.29 4.10
CA GLY A 27 -2.03 8.20 4.94
C GLY A 27 -3.29 8.73 4.23
N VAL A 28 -3.19 9.85 3.51
CA VAL A 28 -4.28 10.40 2.68
C VAL A 28 -4.67 9.40 1.60
N PHE A 29 -3.68 8.88 0.86
CA PHE A 29 -3.92 7.87 -0.17
C PHE A 29 -4.61 6.61 0.39
N LEU A 30 -4.09 6.03 1.48
CA LEU A 30 -4.67 4.83 2.07
C LEU A 30 -6.08 5.07 2.58
N SER A 31 -6.35 6.26 3.16
CA SER A 31 -7.70 6.61 3.61
C SER A 31 -8.68 6.70 2.45
N ALA A 32 -8.29 7.31 1.33
CA ALA A 32 -9.11 7.36 0.11
C ALA A 32 -9.34 5.95 -0.47
N TYR A 33 -8.28 5.16 -0.62
CA TYR A 33 -8.36 3.80 -1.17
C TYR A 33 -9.22 2.87 -0.33
N LEU A 34 -9.02 2.81 0.99
CA LEU A 34 -9.81 1.94 1.88
C LEU A 34 -11.28 2.37 1.91
N SER A 35 -11.57 3.67 1.77
CA SER A 35 -12.94 4.17 1.69
C SER A 35 -13.61 3.85 0.35
N ALA A 36 -12.86 3.94 -0.76
CA ALA A 36 -13.34 3.53 -2.08
C ALA A 36 -13.70 2.03 -2.11
N ARG A 37 -12.90 1.17 -1.47
CA ARG A 37 -13.21 -0.26 -1.30
C ARG A 37 -14.58 -0.48 -0.64
N CYS A 38 -14.83 0.19 0.48
CA CYS A 38 -16.10 0.08 1.19
C CYS A 38 -17.28 0.54 0.33
N ARG A 39 -17.12 1.62 -0.46
CA ARG A 39 -18.17 2.14 -1.35
C ARG A 39 -18.62 1.15 -2.42
N VAL A 40 -17.70 0.33 -2.93
CA VAL A 40 -18.00 -0.72 -3.93
C VAL A 40 -18.34 -2.08 -3.30
N GLY A 41 -18.65 -2.11 -1.99
CA GLY A 41 -19.02 -3.33 -1.28
C GLY A 41 -17.86 -4.31 -1.03
N GLN A 42 -16.61 -3.88 -1.25
CA GLN A 42 -15.43 -4.68 -0.93
C GLN A 42 -15.06 -4.53 0.56
N PRO A 43 -14.48 -5.56 1.19
CA PRO A 43 -13.92 -5.43 2.53
C PRO A 43 -12.89 -4.30 2.58
N ARG A 44 -12.91 -3.53 3.68
CA ARG A 44 -12.01 -2.39 3.90
C ARG A 44 -10.56 -2.83 3.70
N GLU A 45 -10.11 -3.85 4.43
CA GLU A 45 -8.78 -4.40 4.28
C GLU A 45 -8.68 -5.29 3.01
N PRO A 46 -7.71 -5.07 2.11
CA PRO A 46 -7.53 -5.91 0.94
C PRO A 46 -7.03 -7.31 1.34
N LYS A 47 -7.67 -8.36 0.82
CA LYS A 47 -7.26 -9.74 1.08
C LYS A 47 -5.93 -10.06 0.39
N VAL A 48 -5.02 -10.70 1.12
CA VAL A 48 -3.76 -11.22 0.61
C VAL A 48 -3.64 -12.70 0.88
N THR A 49 -2.95 -13.41 -0.01
CA THR A 49 -2.54 -14.81 0.19
C THR A 49 -1.47 -14.92 1.27
N ALA A 50 -1.15 -16.15 1.70
CA ALA A 50 -0.01 -16.41 2.58
C ALA A 50 1.33 -15.92 2.01
N SER A 51 1.46 -15.91 0.68
CA SER A 51 2.60 -15.34 -0.05
C SER A 51 2.53 -13.83 -0.25
N TYR A 52 1.59 -13.14 0.41
CA TYR A 52 1.40 -11.69 0.31
C TYR A 52 1.21 -11.21 -1.13
N SER A 53 0.46 -11.98 -1.92
CA SER A 53 -0.04 -11.58 -3.24
C SER A 53 -1.47 -11.10 -3.09
N LEU A 54 -1.84 -10.04 -3.81
CA LEU A 54 -3.19 -9.46 -3.73
C LEU A 54 -4.19 -10.36 -4.44
N ILE A 55 -5.28 -10.67 -3.75
CA ILE A 55 -6.40 -11.42 -4.32
C ILE A 55 -7.29 -10.43 -5.08
N PRO A 56 -7.72 -10.73 -6.31
CA PRO A 56 -8.65 -9.90 -7.04
C PRO A 56 -9.92 -9.63 -6.21
N PRO A 57 -10.47 -8.42 -6.25
CA PRO A 57 -11.75 -8.13 -5.59
C PRO A 57 -12.84 -9.05 -6.17
N SER A 58 -13.51 -9.83 -5.32
CA SER A 58 -14.69 -10.61 -5.74
C SER A 58 -15.93 -9.78 -5.44
N THR A 59 -16.68 -9.39 -6.46
CA THR A 59 -18.04 -8.85 -6.29
C THR A 59 -18.98 -10.01 -6.00
N ALA A 60 -19.02 -10.46 -4.74
CA ALA A 60 -20.02 -11.42 -4.29
C ALA A 60 -21.21 -10.67 -3.69
N ASP A 61 -22.30 -10.68 -4.46
CA ASP A 61 -23.71 -10.54 -4.07
C ASP A 61 -24.13 -9.37 -3.18
N HIS A 62 -24.50 -8.23 -3.78
CA HIS A 62 -25.63 -7.44 -3.29
C HIS A 62 -26.34 -6.73 -4.47
N ILE A 63 -27.38 -7.40 -4.98
CA ILE A 63 -28.43 -6.82 -5.83
C ILE A 63 -29.18 -5.79 -4.97
N PHE A 64 -29.26 -4.52 -5.38
CA PHE A 64 -30.45 -3.67 -5.19
C PHE A 64 -30.28 -2.28 -5.87
N GLU A 65 -31.39 -1.84 -6.48
CA GLU A 65 -31.75 -0.51 -7.02
C GLU A 65 -30.96 0.04 -8.21
N ALA A 66 -31.69 0.34 -9.30
CA ALA A 66 -31.23 0.00 -10.65
C ALA A 66 -30.96 1.15 -11.63
N GLU A 67 -31.16 2.43 -11.34
CA GLU A 67 -30.87 3.46 -12.38
C GLU A 67 -30.19 4.73 -11.86
N ARG A 68 -30.56 5.28 -10.70
CA ARG A 68 -29.79 6.37 -10.07
C ARG A 68 -28.51 5.88 -9.37
N MET A 69 -28.55 4.65 -8.90
CA MET A 69 -27.38 3.97 -8.34
C MET A 69 -26.39 3.52 -9.40
N LEU A 70 -26.76 3.40 -10.68
CA LEU A 70 -25.84 2.90 -11.71
C LEU A 70 -24.68 3.87 -11.96
N ILE A 71 -24.96 5.17 -12.07
CA ILE A 71 -23.94 6.20 -12.32
C ILE A 71 -23.06 6.40 -11.08
N ASP A 72 -23.65 6.54 -9.89
CA ASP A 72 -22.89 6.65 -8.64
C ASP A 72 -22.06 5.39 -8.35
N LYS A 73 -22.55 4.20 -8.75
CA LYS A 73 -21.80 2.94 -8.67
C LYS A 73 -20.69 2.87 -9.73
N GLU A 74 -20.90 3.39 -10.94
CA GLU A 74 -19.92 3.39 -12.03
C GLU A 74 -18.76 4.35 -11.72
N GLU A 75 -19.04 5.59 -11.30
CA GLU A 75 -18.00 6.53 -10.85
C GLU A 75 -17.25 6.01 -9.61
N ALA A 76 -17.95 5.43 -8.63
CA ALA A 76 -17.31 4.82 -7.46
C ALA A 76 -16.46 3.58 -7.84
N GLN A 77 -16.89 2.82 -8.85
CA GLN A 77 -16.17 1.67 -9.37
C GLN A 77 -14.90 2.11 -10.13
N GLU A 78 -14.99 3.11 -10.99
CA GLU A 78 -13.83 3.68 -11.70
C GLU A 78 -12.81 4.24 -10.73
N GLU A 79 -13.25 5.01 -9.73
CA GLU A 79 -12.39 5.54 -8.68
C GLU A 79 -11.72 4.40 -7.90
N PHE A 80 -12.49 3.38 -7.50
CA PHE A 80 -11.94 2.21 -6.83
C PHE A 80 -10.90 1.50 -7.69
N GLU A 81 -11.19 1.23 -8.96
CA GLU A 81 -10.26 0.53 -9.86
C GLU A 81 -8.97 1.32 -10.06
N TYR A 82 -9.07 2.64 -10.22
CA TYR A 82 -7.92 3.52 -10.31
C TYR A 82 -7.07 3.45 -9.02
N LEU A 83 -7.69 3.66 -7.86
CA LEU A 83 -7.01 3.61 -6.58
C LEU A 83 -6.46 2.21 -6.27
N HIS A 84 -7.14 1.15 -6.70
CA HIS A 84 -6.69 -0.23 -6.54
C HIS A 84 -5.47 -0.52 -7.42
N LYS A 85 -5.44 -0.06 -8.67
CA LYS A 85 -4.26 -0.16 -9.55
C LYS A 85 -3.06 0.56 -8.93
N LEU A 86 -3.25 1.75 -8.37
CA LEU A 86 -2.21 2.45 -7.62
C LEU A 86 -1.78 1.67 -6.38
N PHE A 87 -2.71 1.16 -5.58
CA PHE A 87 -2.39 0.36 -4.41
C PHE A 87 -1.56 -0.88 -4.78
N VAL A 88 -1.94 -1.61 -5.83
CA VAL A 88 -1.20 -2.77 -6.34
C VAL A 88 0.20 -2.37 -6.78
N ARG A 89 0.37 -1.26 -7.52
CA ARG A 89 1.68 -0.71 -7.91
C ARG A 89 2.54 -0.38 -6.68
N GLY A 90 1.97 0.37 -5.73
CA GLY A 90 2.57 0.73 -4.45
C GLY A 90 3.07 -0.46 -3.66
N TYR A 91 2.18 -1.43 -3.47
CA TYR A 91 2.45 -2.63 -2.71
C TYR A 91 3.47 -3.54 -3.39
N SER A 92 3.45 -3.62 -4.72
CA SER A 92 4.39 -4.42 -5.50
C SER A 92 5.81 -3.86 -5.46
N ALA A 93 5.97 -2.55 -5.25
CA ALA A 93 7.26 -1.89 -5.11
C ALA A 93 7.96 -2.17 -3.76
N ILE A 94 7.23 -2.68 -2.76
CA ILE A 94 7.80 -3.08 -1.47
C ILE A 94 8.59 -4.37 -1.67
N GLN A 95 9.88 -4.25 -1.97
CA GLN A 95 10.77 -5.38 -2.25
C GLN A 95 12.20 -5.15 -1.74
N HIS A 96 12.94 -6.24 -1.58
CA HIS A 96 14.37 -6.24 -1.40
C HIS A 96 15.05 -6.95 -2.58
N PRO A 97 16.02 -6.33 -3.28
CA PRO A 97 16.57 -6.86 -4.54
C PRO A 97 17.16 -8.28 -4.47
N HIS A 98 17.73 -8.65 -3.32
CA HIS A 98 18.47 -9.91 -3.16
C HIS A 98 17.97 -10.80 -2.01
N LYS A 99 16.90 -10.40 -1.30
CA LYS A 99 16.46 -11.07 -0.06
C LYS A 99 14.94 -11.22 -0.05
N PRO A 100 14.39 -12.30 -0.64
CA PRO A 100 12.93 -12.47 -0.75
C PRO A 100 12.24 -12.58 0.62
N ASP A 101 12.92 -13.15 1.62
CA ASP A 101 12.45 -13.20 3.02
C ASP A 101 12.24 -11.80 3.61
N VAL A 102 13.11 -10.84 3.26
CA VAL A 102 12.96 -9.43 3.66
C VAL A 102 11.79 -8.79 2.92
N THR A 103 11.56 -9.13 1.65
CA THR A 103 10.38 -8.69 0.90
C THR A 103 9.08 -9.15 1.58
N GLU A 104 8.97 -10.44 1.91
CA GLU A 104 7.79 -11.00 2.58
C GLU A 104 7.55 -10.34 3.94
N ARG A 105 8.60 -10.21 4.76
CA ARG A 105 8.51 -9.54 6.06
C ARG A 105 8.07 -8.09 5.94
N ARG A 106 8.62 -7.33 4.98
CA ARG A 106 8.22 -5.93 4.75
C ARG A 106 6.76 -5.81 4.34
N LYS A 107 6.29 -6.70 3.46
CA LYS A 107 4.88 -6.75 3.06
C LYS A 107 3.96 -7.09 4.24
N LYS A 108 4.38 -8.00 5.12
CA LYS A 108 3.67 -8.32 6.37
C LYS A 108 3.62 -7.13 7.32
N ILE A 109 4.75 -6.46 7.56
CA ILE A 109 4.82 -5.23 8.37
C ILE A 109 3.95 -4.13 7.77
N PHE A 110 3.93 -3.98 6.44
CA PHE A 110 3.06 -3.00 5.78
C PHE A 110 1.58 -3.25 6.10
N TYR A 111 1.15 -4.51 5.99
CA TYR A 111 -0.21 -4.92 6.33
C TYR A 111 -0.53 -4.70 7.81
N ASP A 112 0.31 -5.21 8.70
CA ASP A 112 0.11 -5.08 10.14
C ASP A 112 0.00 -3.60 10.54
N ARG A 113 0.89 -2.73 10.03
CA ARG A 113 0.95 -1.33 10.45
C ARG A 113 -0.03 -0.40 9.77
N TYR A 114 -0.12 -0.46 8.44
CA TYR A 114 -0.76 0.60 7.64
C TYR A 114 -2.12 0.19 7.11
N ILE A 115 -2.41 -1.11 7.08
CA ILE A 115 -3.75 -1.61 6.73
C ILE A 115 -4.54 -1.92 8.00
N ASN A 116 -3.95 -2.69 8.92
CA ASN A 116 -4.61 -3.11 10.16
C ASN A 116 -4.43 -2.14 11.33
N GLY A 117 -3.57 -1.13 11.20
CA GLY A 117 -3.35 -0.11 12.24
C GLY A 117 -2.67 -0.63 13.50
N LEU A 118 -1.94 -1.76 13.44
CA LEU A 118 -1.29 -2.33 14.61
C LEU A 118 -0.08 -1.48 15.05
N PRO A 119 0.12 -1.31 16.37
CA PRO A 119 1.28 -0.62 16.89
C PRO A 119 2.57 -1.41 16.67
N ILE A 120 3.71 -0.74 16.82
CA ILE A 120 5.05 -1.29 16.53
C ILE A 120 5.34 -2.54 17.36
N TYR A 121 5.03 -2.54 18.65
CA TYR A 121 5.31 -3.68 19.53
C TYR A 121 4.53 -4.95 19.14
N VAL A 122 3.25 -4.83 18.78
CA VAL A 122 2.43 -5.95 18.30
C VAL A 122 2.96 -6.46 16.97
N THR A 123 3.33 -5.53 16.07
CA THR A 123 3.91 -5.88 14.77
C THR A 123 5.22 -6.65 14.97
N ALA A 124 6.09 -6.20 15.87
CA ALA A 124 7.36 -6.85 16.18
C ALA A 124 7.15 -8.28 16.68
N GLN A 125 6.20 -8.48 17.61
CA GLN A 125 5.82 -9.81 18.11
C GLN A 125 5.29 -10.73 17.01
N ARG A 126 4.34 -10.27 16.19
CA ARG A 126 3.76 -11.06 15.06
C ARG A 126 4.79 -11.46 14.01
N ASN A 127 5.86 -10.68 13.88
CA ASN A 127 6.92 -10.86 12.90
C ASN A 127 8.19 -11.50 13.48
N ASN A 128 8.19 -11.88 14.76
CA ASN A 128 9.35 -12.43 15.48
C ASN A 128 10.62 -11.59 15.26
N THR A 129 10.49 -10.26 15.38
CA THR A 129 11.58 -9.32 15.15
C THR A 129 11.59 -8.23 16.23
N SER A 130 12.61 -7.37 16.25
CA SER A 130 12.72 -6.27 17.20
C SER A 130 11.88 -5.07 16.78
N GLU A 131 11.44 -4.25 17.75
CA GLU A 131 10.75 -2.99 17.46
C GLU A 131 11.61 -2.03 16.64
N GLU A 132 12.92 -2.04 16.86
CA GLU A 132 13.88 -1.26 16.09
C GLU A 132 13.91 -1.69 14.61
N SER A 133 13.96 -3.01 14.35
CA SER A 133 13.85 -3.54 13.00
C SER A 133 12.53 -3.13 12.34
N VAL A 134 11.40 -3.20 13.07
CA VAL A 134 10.11 -2.72 12.55
C VAL A 134 10.17 -1.23 12.21
N LYS A 135 10.76 -0.37 13.06
CA LYS A 135 10.89 1.07 12.78
C LYS A 135 11.70 1.33 11.50
N LEU A 136 12.86 0.68 11.37
CA LEU A 136 13.73 0.83 10.19
C LEU A 136 13.05 0.34 8.92
N GLU A 137 12.46 -0.86 8.94
CA GLU A 137 11.76 -1.41 7.80
C GLU A 137 10.54 -0.58 7.42
N SER A 138 9.82 -0.04 8.40
CA SER A 138 8.65 0.81 8.16
C SER A 138 8.98 2.07 7.39
N ASN A 139 10.12 2.73 7.69
CA ASN A 139 10.56 3.87 6.91
C ASN A 139 10.87 3.46 5.47
N ARG A 140 11.58 2.34 5.27
CA ARG A 140 11.91 1.83 3.93
C ARG A 140 10.66 1.44 3.13
N ILE A 141 9.70 0.79 3.78
CA ILE A 141 8.40 0.41 3.21
C ILE A 141 7.65 1.66 2.72
N ILE A 142 7.53 2.69 3.56
CA ILE A 142 6.85 3.93 3.20
C ILE A 142 7.53 4.61 2.03
N ILE A 143 8.87 4.70 2.03
CA ILE A 143 9.60 5.31 0.92
C ILE A 143 9.37 4.52 -0.37
N GLN A 144 9.46 3.19 -0.34
CA GLN A 144 9.24 2.36 -1.54
C GLN A 144 7.82 2.51 -2.10
N PHE A 145 6.83 2.40 -1.22
CA PHE A 145 5.42 2.57 -1.58
C PHE A 145 5.17 3.98 -2.15
N ALA A 146 5.58 5.02 -1.42
CA ALA A 146 5.41 6.41 -1.83
C ALA A 146 6.16 6.73 -3.13
N SER A 147 7.39 6.24 -3.32
CA SER A 147 8.20 6.53 -4.51
C SER A 147 7.51 6.02 -5.76
N SER A 148 6.95 4.81 -5.69
CA SER A 148 6.24 4.22 -6.83
C SER A 148 4.94 4.95 -7.19
N LEU A 149 4.39 5.74 -6.27
CA LEU A 149 3.18 6.54 -6.44
C LEU A 149 3.47 8.05 -6.52
N GLU A 150 4.74 8.44 -6.57
CA GLU A 150 5.16 9.85 -6.60
C GLU A 150 4.63 10.67 -5.40
N LEU A 151 4.47 10.02 -4.24
CA LEU A 151 3.99 10.63 -2.99
C LEU A 151 5.13 11.09 -2.06
N VAL A 152 6.39 10.86 -2.45
CA VAL A 152 7.58 11.24 -1.67
C VAL A 152 7.71 12.75 -1.64
N THR A 153 7.95 13.29 -0.45
CA THR A 153 8.39 14.69 -0.30
C THR A 153 9.86 14.71 0.11
N PHE A 154 10.66 15.47 -0.62
CA PHE A 154 12.08 15.66 -0.31
C PHE A 154 12.26 16.83 0.66
N LYS A 155 13.37 16.82 1.40
CA LYS A 155 13.76 17.91 2.30
C LYS A 155 14.25 19.15 1.55
#